data_AF-A0A7S2MHH8-F1
#
_entry.id   AF-A0A7S2MHH8-F1
#
_cell.length_a   1.000
_cell.length_b   1.000
_cell.length_c   1.000
_cell.angle_alpha   90.00
_cell.angle_beta   90.00
_cell.angle_gamma   90.00
#
_symmetry.space_group_name_H-M   'P 1'
#
loop_
_entity.id
_entity.type
_entity.pdbx_description
1 polymer ?
#
loop_
_entity_poly.entity_id
_entity_poly.type
_entity_poly.pdbx_seq_one_letter_code
_entity_poly.pdbx_strand_id
1 'polypeptide(L)'
;IGSREWTCARDRGEAVRADSSLTETLNIGNVLVGKWNWFTVNATECGAKKEVVSKGMFRATFSDSGDKLKSCTLYYDVMDLMGQLTHANGATTPSLLDRTEHSLYRRDMAVPNTAERAMSFSPEARVVTSTSMQFDILYVNQAWTDMCGLTQADLEGRSFAALHGPETDMQLVQEMMKAAQSGYATSGLVTYHDKAGLSFRGWMRIYPLWSQQSSDITNYLGVLTRVN
;
A
#
# COMPACT_ATOMS: atom_id res chain seq x y z
N ILE A 1 3.77 -31.80 -5.68
CA ILE A 1 4.24 -31.46 -7.03
C ILE A 1 3.08 -30.81 -7.75
N GLY A 2 3.15 -29.51 -8.00
CA GLY A 2 2.05 -28.76 -8.61
C GLY A 2 2.40 -27.30 -8.72
N SER A 3 3.34 -26.96 -9.60
CA SER A 3 3.53 -25.58 -10.03
C SER A 3 2.29 -25.15 -10.81
N ARG A 4 1.52 -24.21 -10.27
CA ARG A 4 0.47 -23.53 -11.03
C ARG A 4 1.06 -22.22 -11.55
N GLU A 5 1.18 -22.13 -12.87
CA GLU A 5 1.48 -20.87 -13.56
C GLU A 5 0.27 -19.94 -13.43
N TRP A 6 0.49 -18.73 -12.91
CA TRP A 6 -0.51 -17.68 -12.91
C TRP A 6 -0.13 -16.68 -14.00
N THR A 7 -0.86 -16.72 -15.12
CA THR A 7 -0.73 -15.75 -16.21
C THR A 7 -1.57 -14.52 -15.89
N CYS A 8 -0.92 -13.39 -15.56
CA CYS A 8 -1.62 -12.11 -15.44
C CYS A 8 -1.61 -11.41 -16.82
N ALA A 9 -2.80 -11.37 -17.44
CA ALA A 9 -3.25 -10.50 -18.53
C ALA A 9 -2.48 -10.43 -19.87
N ARG A 10 -3.08 -11.11 -20.86
CA ARG A 10 -3.37 -10.71 -22.27
C ARG A 10 -2.42 -9.71 -22.96
N ASP A 11 -1.71 -10.27 -23.95
CA ASP A 11 -1.18 -9.68 -25.20
C ASP A 11 0.34 -9.65 -25.38
N ARG A 12 1.16 -9.89 -24.35
CA ARG A 12 2.60 -10.22 -24.51
C ARG A 12 3.16 -11.29 -23.57
N GLY A 13 2.28 -12.02 -22.88
CA GLY A 13 2.65 -13.27 -22.21
C GLY A 13 3.61 -13.12 -21.03
N GLU A 14 3.50 -12.09 -20.19
CA GLU A 14 4.28 -12.04 -18.95
C GLU A 14 3.83 -13.16 -18.00
N ALA A 15 4.68 -14.19 -17.87
CA ALA A 15 4.43 -15.33 -17.00
C ALA A 15 5.16 -15.12 -15.66
N VAL A 16 4.39 -15.23 -14.58
CA VAL A 16 4.89 -15.14 -13.22
C VAL A 16 4.64 -16.48 -12.55
N ARG A 17 5.69 -17.06 -11.98
CA ARG A 17 5.61 -18.37 -11.33
C ARG A 17 5.84 -18.21 -9.83
N ALA A 18 4.88 -18.72 -9.08
CA ALA A 18 5.01 -18.92 -7.64
C ALA A 18 5.15 -20.42 -7.38
N ASP A 19 6.14 -20.82 -6.59
CA ASP A 19 6.31 -22.19 -6.13
C ASP A 19 6.43 -22.21 -4.61
N SER A 20 5.74 -23.17 -4.00
CA SER A 20 5.86 -23.49 -2.59
C SER A 20 5.92 -25.01 -2.44
N SER A 21 6.94 -25.50 -1.73
CA SER A 21 7.08 -26.93 -1.49
C SER A 21 6.23 -27.36 -0.29
N LEU A 22 5.34 -28.32 -0.51
CA LEU A 22 4.59 -28.98 0.57
C LEU A 22 5.51 -29.73 1.55
N THR A 23 6.70 -30.16 1.11
CA THR A 23 7.66 -30.86 1.97
C THR A 23 8.38 -29.95 2.96
N GLU A 24 8.39 -28.64 2.69
CA GLU A 24 8.99 -27.62 3.57
C GLU A 24 7.93 -26.84 4.37
N THR A 25 6.67 -27.24 4.26
CA THR A 25 5.57 -26.63 5.00
C THR A 25 5.38 -27.37 6.33
N LEU A 26 5.50 -26.63 7.43
CA LEU A 26 5.28 -27.11 8.78
C LEU A 26 3.84 -26.84 9.20
N ASN A 27 3.12 -27.90 9.55
CA ASN A 27 1.79 -27.81 10.14
C ASN A 27 1.88 -28.07 11.65
N ILE A 28 1.57 -27.04 12.44
CA ILE A 28 1.64 -27.06 13.90
C ILE A 28 0.25 -26.65 14.43
N GLY A 29 -0.62 -27.63 14.67
CA GLY A 29 -1.99 -27.38 15.13
C GLY A 29 -2.83 -26.65 14.08
N ASN A 30 -3.28 -25.42 14.40
CA ASN A 30 -4.00 -24.54 13.48
C ASN A 30 -3.09 -23.52 12.78
N VAL A 31 -1.77 -23.70 12.85
CA VAL A 31 -0.78 -22.81 12.23
C VAL A 31 -0.05 -23.54 11.12
N LEU A 32 -0.05 -22.95 9.93
CA LEU A 32 0.69 -23.44 8.77
C LEU A 32 1.81 -22.45 8.46
N VAL A 33 3.05 -22.91 8.48
CA VAL A 33 4.22 -22.12 8.12
C VAL A 33 4.91 -22.76 6.93
N GLY A 34 5.28 -21.98 5.93
CA GLY A 34 5.98 -22.53 4.77
C GLY A 34 6.84 -21.49 4.08
N LYS A 35 7.71 -21.97 3.19
CA LYS A 35 8.46 -21.09 2.29
C LYS A 35 7.68 -20.86 1.02
N TRP A 36 7.90 -19.70 0.42
CA TRP A 36 7.41 -19.41 -0.92
C TRP A 36 8.52 -18.75 -1.73
N ASN A 37 8.51 -19.04 -3.02
CA ASN A 37 9.34 -18.37 -3.99
C ASN A 37 8.45 -17.84 -5.11
N TRP A 38 8.82 -16.68 -5.62
CA TRP A 38 8.16 -15.98 -6.70
C TRP A 38 9.23 -15.54 -7.68
N PHE A 39 9.04 -15.82 -8.95
CA PHE A 39 9.97 -15.38 -9.98
C PHE A 39 9.24 -15.07 -11.29
N THR A 40 9.78 -14.09 -12.01
CA THR A 40 9.38 -13.83 -13.39
C THR A 40 9.96 -14.91 -14.31
N VAL A 41 9.19 -15.32 -15.31
CA VAL A 41 9.57 -16.42 -16.22
C VAL A 41 10.14 -15.90 -17.53
N ASN A 42 9.64 -14.77 -18.03
CA ASN A 42 10.05 -14.18 -19.31
C ASN A 42 10.07 -12.65 -19.30
N ALA A 43 10.31 -12.02 -18.14
CA ALA A 43 10.34 -10.56 -18.06
C ALA A 43 11.39 -9.96 -19.01
N THR A 44 12.51 -10.66 -19.22
CA THR A 44 13.57 -10.25 -20.16
C THR A 44 13.11 -10.27 -21.61
N GLU A 45 12.35 -11.29 -22.03
CA GLU A 45 11.74 -11.37 -23.36
C GLU A 45 10.70 -10.26 -23.57
N CYS A 46 10.05 -9.82 -22.49
CA CYS A 46 9.12 -8.70 -22.47
C CYS A 46 9.79 -7.32 -22.36
N GLY A 47 11.13 -7.25 -22.30
CA GLY A 47 11.90 -6.00 -22.35
C GLY A 47 12.54 -5.56 -21.02
N ALA A 48 12.44 -6.35 -19.96
CA ALA A 48 13.22 -6.12 -18.73
C ALA A 48 14.70 -6.44 -18.95
N LYS A 49 15.59 -5.79 -18.21
CA LYS A 49 17.04 -6.10 -18.26
C LYS A 49 17.40 -7.39 -17.53
N LYS A 50 16.57 -7.84 -16.59
CA LYS A 50 16.80 -9.05 -15.79
C LYS A 50 15.48 -9.60 -15.26
N GLU A 51 15.42 -10.91 -15.04
CA GLU A 51 14.37 -11.55 -14.25
C GLU A 51 14.46 -11.14 -12.77
N VAL A 52 13.32 -11.18 -12.09
CA VAL A 52 13.17 -10.81 -10.67
C VAL A 52 12.77 -12.04 -9.88
N VAL A 53 13.40 -12.25 -8.72
CA VAL A 53 13.13 -13.37 -7.81
C VAL A 53 12.88 -12.81 -6.40
N SER A 54 11.68 -13.04 -5.87
CA SER A 54 11.35 -12.79 -4.47
C SER A 54 11.18 -14.11 -3.74
N LYS A 55 11.73 -14.20 -2.54
CA LYS A 55 11.57 -15.37 -1.68
C LYS A 55 11.19 -14.96 -0.29
N GLY A 56 10.52 -15.86 0.40
CA GLY A 56 9.98 -15.53 1.71
C GLY A 56 9.48 -16.73 2.48
N MET A 57 8.98 -16.41 3.67
CA MET A 57 8.19 -17.35 4.47
C MET A 57 6.76 -16.82 4.53
N PHE A 58 5.82 -17.71 4.78
CA PHE A 58 4.46 -17.34 5.11
C PHE A 58 4.06 -18.02 6.42
N ARG A 59 3.17 -17.37 7.16
CA ARG A 59 2.50 -17.94 8.31
C ARG A 59 1.01 -17.73 8.15
N ALA A 60 0.27 -18.83 8.04
CA ALA A 60 -1.18 -18.84 8.04
C ALA A 60 -1.71 -19.41 9.36
N THR A 61 -2.79 -18.85 9.86
CA THR A 61 -3.52 -19.38 11.02
C THR A 61 -4.96 -19.68 10.64
N PHE A 62 -5.49 -20.77 11.15
CA PHE A 62 -6.83 -21.26 10.86
C PHE A 62 -7.72 -21.21 12.11
N SER A 63 -9.04 -21.33 11.91
CA SER A 63 -10.00 -21.58 12.98
C SER A 63 -9.61 -22.81 13.79
N ASP A 64 -10.15 -22.93 15.00
CA ASP A 64 -9.90 -24.09 15.86
C ASP A 64 -10.51 -25.37 15.26
N SER A 65 -11.50 -25.20 14.36
CA SER A 65 -12.06 -26.22 13.46
C SER A 65 -11.26 -26.45 12.18
N GLY A 66 -10.24 -25.64 11.88
CA GLY A 66 -9.33 -25.79 10.72
C GLY A 66 -9.92 -25.41 9.35
N ASP A 67 -11.20 -25.06 9.28
CA ASP A 67 -11.97 -24.85 8.05
C ASP A 67 -11.92 -23.39 7.52
N LYS A 68 -11.50 -22.43 8.36
CA LYS A 68 -11.49 -21.00 8.01
C LYS A 68 -10.10 -20.41 8.21
N LEU A 69 -9.55 -19.77 7.19
CA LEU A 69 -8.32 -18.99 7.29
C LEU A 69 -8.58 -17.73 8.12
N LYS A 70 -7.92 -17.59 9.28
CA LYS A 70 -8.01 -16.43 10.18
C LYS A 70 -7.01 -15.32 9.80
N SER A 71 -5.78 -15.69 9.46
CA SER A 71 -4.77 -14.73 8.99
C SER A 71 -3.73 -15.39 8.11
N CYS A 72 -3.09 -14.62 7.22
CA CYS A 72 -1.95 -15.05 6.44
C CYS A 72 -0.95 -13.89 6.34
N THR A 73 0.27 -14.08 6.85
CA THR A 73 1.35 -13.09 6.84
C THR A 73 2.48 -13.59 5.95
N LEU A 74 2.91 -12.74 5.01
CA LEU A 74 4.05 -13.00 4.12
C LEU A 74 5.26 -12.22 4.62
N TYR A 75 6.36 -12.92 4.85
CA TYR A 75 7.67 -12.37 5.18
C TYR A 75 8.55 -12.43 3.96
N TYR A 76 9.11 -11.31 3.52
CA TYR A 76 10.11 -11.25 2.45
C TYR A 76 11.02 -10.03 2.63
N ASP A 77 12.18 -10.09 1.99
CA ASP A 77 13.13 -8.98 2.01
C ASP A 77 12.68 -7.89 1.01
N VAL A 78 12.12 -6.81 1.55
CA VAL A 78 11.64 -5.68 0.76
C VAL A 78 12.80 -4.99 0.01
N MET A 79 13.99 -4.95 0.61
CA MET A 79 15.12 -4.26 -0.02
C MET A 79 15.69 -5.05 -1.17
N ASP A 80 15.80 -6.36 -1.04
CA ASP A 80 16.20 -7.25 -2.13
C ASP A 80 15.22 -7.17 -3.29
N LEU A 81 13.90 -7.28 -3.03
CA LEU A 81 12.88 -7.20 -4.07
C LEU A 81 12.90 -5.84 -4.80
N MET A 82 12.95 -4.73 -4.05
CA MET A 82 13.01 -3.39 -4.64
C MET A 82 14.30 -3.17 -5.42
N GLY A 83 15.43 -3.69 -4.92
CA GLY A 83 16.70 -3.68 -5.62
C GLY A 83 16.59 -4.42 -6.95
N GLN A 84 16.05 -5.64 -6.94
CA GLN A 84 15.90 -6.46 -8.15
C GLN A 84 14.96 -5.81 -9.18
N LEU A 85 13.83 -5.24 -8.75
CA LEU A 85 12.91 -4.51 -9.63
C LEU A 85 13.57 -3.27 -10.26
N THR A 86 14.39 -2.55 -9.49
CA THR A 86 15.12 -1.38 -9.98
C THR A 86 16.12 -1.77 -11.08
N HIS A 87 16.88 -2.85 -10.86
CA HIS A 87 17.81 -3.39 -11.85
C HIS A 87 17.10 -3.97 -13.07
N ALA A 88 15.96 -4.66 -12.89
CA ALA A 88 15.16 -5.24 -13.97
C ALA A 88 14.55 -4.16 -14.88
N ASN A 89 14.09 -3.04 -14.29
CA ASN A 89 13.67 -1.84 -15.04
C ASN A 89 14.85 -1.09 -15.69
N GLY A 90 16.08 -1.52 -15.39
CA GLY A 90 17.28 -0.94 -15.95
C GLY A 90 17.63 0.44 -15.45
N ALA A 91 16.98 0.89 -14.37
CA ALA A 91 17.48 1.98 -13.56
C ALA A 91 18.74 1.48 -12.83
N THR A 92 19.88 2.11 -13.10
CA THR A 92 21.00 2.03 -12.16
C THR A 92 20.48 2.52 -10.81
N THR A 93 20.79 1.82 -9.72
CA THR A 93 20.71 2.41 -8.37
C THR A 93 21.33 3.79 -8.49
N PRO A 94 20.58 4.88 -8.35
CA PRO A 94 21.07 6.15 -8.87
C PRO A 94 22.33 6.50 -8.10
N SER A 95 23.47 6.49 -8.80
CA SER A 95 24.59 7.31 -8.36
C SER A 95 24.01 8.70 -8.11
N LEU A 96 24.44 9.37 -7.04
CA LEU A 96 23.87 10.61 -6.51
C LEU A 96 23.83 11.80 -7.52
N LEU A 97 24.17 11.58 -8.80
CA LEU A 97 24.46 12.60 -9.79
C LEU A 97 23.54 12.60 -11.01
N ASP A 98 22.67 11.61 -11.24
CA ASP A 98 21.87 11.59 -12.48
C ASP A 98 20.51 12.30 -12.33
N ARG A 99 20.49 13.60 -12.67
CA ARG A 99 19.38 14.55 -12.53
C ARG A 99 18.66 14.80 -13.87
N THR A 100 17.96 13.82 -14.42
CA THR A 100 17.09 14.03 -15.60
C THR A 100 15.61 14.00 -15.25
N GLU A 101 14.83 14.96 -15.75
CA GLU A 101 13.44 15.28 -15.39
C GLU A 101 12.44 14.10 -15.48
N HIS A 102 12.70 13.12 -16.36
CA HIS A 102 11.82 11.95 -16.54
C HIS A 102 11.93 10.91 -15.40
N SER A 103 13.02 10.91 -14.62
CA SER A 103 13.20 10.01 -13.48
C SER A 103 12.56 10.54 -12.18
N LEU A 104 12.21 11.82 -12.15
CA LEU A 104 11.54 12.47 -11.02
C LEU A 104 10.08 12.00 -10.90
N TYR A 105 9.35 11.96 -12.02
CA TYR A 105 7.95 11.48 -12.05
C TYR A 105 7.78 10.05 -11.53
N ARG A 106 8.75 9.16 -11.77
CA ARG A 106 8.69 7.75 -11.33
C ARG A 106 9.13 7.57 -9.87
N ARG A 107 9.96 8.47 -9.32
CA ARG A 107 10.36 8.47 -7.90
C ARG A 107 9.25 9.00 -6.99
N ASP A 108 8.45 9.96 -7.46
CA ASP A 108 7.39 10.61 -6.68
C ASP A 108 6.10 9.77 -6.52
N MET A 109 6.05 8.60 -7.16
CA MET A 109 4.97 7.60 -6.97
C MET A 109 5.26 6.57 -5.87
N ALA A 110 6.45 6.60 -5.25
CA ALA A 110 6.69 5.79 -4.07
C ALA A 110 5.84 6.32 -2.90
N VAL A 111 5.05 5.44 -2.28
CA VAL A 111 4.30 5.80 -1.08
C VAL A 111 5.30 6.20 0.00
N PRO A 112 5.25 7.46 0.49
CA PRO A 112 6.25 7.95 1.41
C PRO A 112 6.09 7.27 2.78
N ASN A 113 7.22 7.07 3.46
CA ASN A 113 7.28 6.42 4.77
C ASN A 113 7.51 7.41 5.92
N THR A 114 7.67 8.70 5.63
CA THR A 114 7.84 9.78 6.63
C THR A 114 6.84 10.91 6.36
N ALA A 115 6.48 11.66 7.40
CA ALA A 115 5.58 12.81 7.27
C ALA A 115 6.12 13.89 6.33
N GLU A 116 7.42 14.21 6.42
CA GLU A 116 8.09 15.19 5.56
C GLU A 116 7.92 14.85 4.06
N ARG A 117 8.11 13.59 3.67
CA ARG A 117 7.93 13.14 2.29
C ARG A 117 6.46 13.00 1.90
N ALA A 118 5.57 12.74 2.86
CA ALA A 118 4.13 12.72 2.60
C ALA A 118 3.59 14.11 2.22
N MET A 119 4.18 15.17 2.78
CA MET A 119 3.83 16.56 2.53
C MET A 119 4.55 17.18 1.32
N SER A 120 5.46 16.45 0.65
CA SER A 120 6.10 16.94 -0.57
C SER A 120 5.11 16.96 -1.74
N PHE A 121 5.47 17.69 -2.81
CA PHE A 121 4.67 17.74 -4.03
C PHE A 121 4.28 16.34 -4.51
N SER A 122 3.00 16.17 -4.85
CA SER A 122 2.45 14.94 -5.41
C SER A 122 1.22 15.25 -6.25
N PRO A 123 1.03 14.55 -7.39
CA PRO A 123 -0.20 14.64 -8.16
C PRO A 123 -1.37 13.86 -7.51
N GLU A 124 -1.11 12.98 -6.55
CA GLU A 124 -2.17 12.25 -5.83
C GLU A 124 -2.84 13.14 -4.78
N ALA A 125 -4.14 12.98 -4.55
CA ALA A 125 -4.81 13.64 -3.43
C ALA A 125 -4.33 13.03 -2.11
N ARG A 126 -3.55 13.81 -1.34
CA ARG A 126 -2.92 13.39 -0.08
C ARG A 126 -3.42 14.19 1.11
N VAL A 127 -3.54 13.48 2.23
CA VAL A 127 -3.87 14.02 3.55
C VAL A 127 -2.95 13.37 4.59
N VAL A 128 -2.43 14.15 5.53
CA VAL A 128 -1.61 13.66 6.63
C VAL A 128 -2.31 13.96 7.95
N THR A 129 -2.39 12.97 8.83
CA THR A 129 -3.02 13.11 10.14
C THR A 129 -2.06 12.87 11.29
N SER A 130 -2.48 13.30 12.48
CA SER A 130 -1.87 12.91 13.74
C SER A 130 -2.16 11.45 14.07
N THR A 131 -1.48 10.94 15.10
CA THR A 131 -1.75 9.64 15.72
C THR A 131 -2.80 9.70 16.83
N SER A 132 -3.50 10.84 16.96
CA SER A 132 -4.57 10.99 17.95
C SER A 132 -5.71 10.02 17.67
N MET A 133 -6.54 9.77 18.68
CA MET A 133 -7.71 8.89 18.54
C MET A 133 -8.68 9.36 17.44
N GLN A 134 -8.67 10.65 17.11
CA GLN A 134 -9.55 11.27 16.12
C GLN A 134 -8.90 11.45 14.74
N PHE A 135 -7.62 11.09 14.59
CA PHE A 135 -6.84 11.29 13.37
C PHE A 135 -6.94 12.73 12.86
N ASP A 136 -6.60 13.69 13.73
CA ASP A 136 -6.72 15.11 13.39
C ASP A 136 -5.88 15.42 12.15
N ILE A 137 -6.49 16.06 11.16
CA ILE A 137 -5.86 16.43 9.91
C ILE A 137 -4.82 17.51 10.19
N LEU A 138 -3.58 17.24 9.83
CA LEU A 138 -2.47 18.17 9.96
C LEU A 138 -2.15 18.85 8.63
N TYR A 139 -2.36 18.13 7.52
CA TYR A 139 -2.03 18.62 6.18
C TYR A 139 -2.91 18.00 5.11
N VAL A 140 -3.27 18.78 4.09
CA VAL A 140 -3.84 18.34 2.81
C VAL A 140 -3.15 19.06 1.67
N ASN A 141 -2.99 18.38 0.53
CA ASN A 141 -2.41 19.01 -0.66
C ASN A 141 -3.48 19.57 -1.61
N GLN A 142 -3.04 20.31 -2.65
CA GLN A 142 -3.96 20.92 -3.61
C GLN A 142 -4.87 19.90 -4.31
N ALA A 143 -4.33 18.74 -4.71
CA ALA A 143 -5.12 17.68 -5.35
C ALA A 143 -6.25 17.16 -4.45
N TRP A 144 -6.03 17.12 -3.13
CA TRP A 144 -7.08 16.81 -2.16
C TRP A 144 -8.15 17.89 -2.09
N THR A 145 -7.73 19.15 -2.02
CA THR A 145 -8.63 20.31 -2.01
C THR A 145 -9.50 20.36 -3.26
N ASP A 146 -8.93 20.11 -4.43
CA ASP A 146 -9.66 20.08 -5.71
C ASP A 146 -10.69 18.93 -5.73
N MET A 147 -10.39 17.81 -5.09
CA MET A 147 -11.28 16.63 -5.06
C MET A 147 -12.46 16.81 -4.09
N CYS A 148 -12.21 17.36 -2.90
CA CYS A 148 -13.19 17.44 -1.81
C CYS A 148 -13.86 18.83 -1.70
N GLY A 149 -13.29 19.85 -2.33
CA GLY A 149 -13.72 21.25 -2.22
C GLY A 149 -13.38 21.91 -0.87
N LEU A 150 -12.61 21.25 -0.01
CA LEU A 150 -12.21 21.73 1.31
C LEU A 150 -10.71 22.07 1.33
N THR A 151 -10.39 23.26 1.81
CA THR A 151 -9.02 23.78 1.87
C THR A 151 -8.28 23.28 3.12
N GLN A 152 -6.96 23.44 3.16
CA GLN A 152 -6.16 23.25 4.38
C GLN A 152 -6.77 23.97 5.58
N ALA A 153 -7.14 25.25 5.42
CA ALA A 153 -7.72 26.06 6.50
C ALA A 153 -9.09 25.55 6.98
N ASP A 154 -9.84 24.87 6.12
CA ASP A 154 -11.14 24.28 6.49
C ASP A 154 -10.97 23.02 7.35
N LEU A 155 -9.85 22.29 7.19
CA LEU A 155 -9.65 20.94 7.71
C LEU A 155 -8.60 20.82 8.81
N GLU A 156 -7.66 21.75 8.91
CA GLU A 156 -6.56 21.67 9.88
C GLU A 156 -7.09 21.57 11.32
N GLY A 157 -6.61 20.57 12.06
CA GLY A 157 -7.02 20.26 13.42
C GLY A 157 -8.41 19.61 13.54
N ARG A 158 -9.06 19.24 12.42
CA ARG A 158 -10.37 18.55 12.41
C ARG A 158 -10.21 17.09 12.01
N SER A 159 -11.19 16.28 12.36
CA SER A 159 -11.26 14.89 11.92
C SER A 159 -11.92 14.74 10.54
N PHE A 160 -11.73 13.58 9.92
CA PHE A 160 -12.41 13.19 8.67
C PHE A 160 -13.94 13.16 8.77
N ALA A 161 -14.52 13.28 9.97
CA ALA A 161 -15.96 13.34 10.15
C ALA A 161 -16.64 14.45 9.33
N ALA A 162 -15.89 15.51 8.97
CA ALA A 162 -16.38 16.57 8.09
C ALA A 162 -16.74 16.09 6.67
N LEU A 163 -16.20 14.94 6.24
CA LEU A 163 -16.46 14.34 4.93
C LEU A 163 -17.44 13.17 4.99
N HIS A 164 -17.84 12.75 6.19
CA HIS A 164 -18.78 11.64 6.38
C HIS A 164 -20.23 12.15 6.30
N GLY A 165 -21.13 11.29 5.85
CA GLY A 165 -22.56 11.56 5.85
C GLY A 165 -23.38 10.29 6.06
N PRO A 166 -24.71 10.33 5.85
CA PRO A 166 -25.61 9.22 6.16
C PRO A 166 -25.28 7.91 5.42
N GLU A 167 -24.71 8.04 4.21
CA GLU A 167 -24.33 6.91 3.35
C GLU A 167 -22.93 6.36 3.64
N THR A 168 -22.19 6.96 4.58
CA THR A 168 -20.85 6.53 4.94
C THR A 168 -20.92 5.27 5.81
N ASP A 169 -20.30 4.18 5.36
CA ASP A 169 -20.13 2.97 6.17
C ASP A 169 -19.13 3.21 7.30
N MET A 170 -19.67 3.57 8.47
CA MET A 170 -18.87 3.84 9.67
C MET A 170 -18.19 2.59 10.23
N GLN A 171 -18.70 1.38 9.95
CA GLN A 171 -18.04 0.16 10.39
C GLN A 171 -16.74 -0.05 9.60
N LEU A 172 -16.79 0.09 8.27
CA LEU A 172 -15.59 0.04 7.42
C LEU A 172 -14.56 1.10 7.83
N VAL A 173 -15.01 2.33 8.09
CA VAL A 173 -14.12 3.42 8.56
C VAL A 173 -13.44 3.05 9.88
N GLN A 174 -14.17 2.48 10.84
CA GLN A 174 -13.62 2.02 12.12
C GLN A 174 -12.61 0.87 11.95
N GLU A 175 -12.90 -0.10 11.08
CA GLU A 175 -12.00 -1.21 10.76
C GLU A 175 -10.69 -0.69 10.14
N MET A 176 -10.77 0.26 9.22
CA MET A 176 -9.61 0.92 8.62
C MET A 176 -8.78 1.68 9.66
N MET A 177 -9.42 2.49 10.50
CA MET A 177 -8.72 3.23 11.58
C MET A 177 -8.00 2.28 12.54
N LYS A 178 -8.63 1.17 12.92
CA LYS A 178 -8.04 0.17 13.82
C LYS A 178 -6.83 -0.52 13.18
N ALA A 179 -6.90 -0.84 11.88
CA ALA A 179 -5.79 -1.42 11.14
C ALA A 179 -4.59 -0.46 11.10
N ALA A 180 -4.84 0.82 10.81
CA ALA A 180 -3.80 1.86 10.80
C ALA A 180 -3.15 2.04 12.18
N GLN A 181 -3.95 2.12 13.25
CA GLN A 181 -3.46 2.18 14.64
C GLN A 181 -2.63 0.97 15.06
N SER A 182 -2.87 -0.18 14.45
CA SER A 182 -2.09 -1.40 14.67
C SER A 182 -0.82 -1.46 13.83
N GLY A 183 -0.50 -0.38 13.09
CA GLY A 183 0.69 -0.27 12.25
C GLY A 183 0.57 -0.92 10.88
N TYR A 184 -0.63 -1.27 10.44
CA TYR A 184 -0.86 -1.87 9.13
C TYR A 184 -1.37 -0.84 8.12
N ALA A 185 -0.87 -0.93 6.88
CA ALA A 185 -1.51 -0.24 5.77
C ALA A 185 -2.89 -0.86 5.50
N THR A 186 -3.85 -0.02 5.11
CA THR A 186 -5.24 -0.46 4.85
C THR A 186 -5.85 0.33 3.70
N SER A 187 -6.93 -0.18 3.13
CA SER A 187 -7.68 0.52 2.09
C SER A 187 -9.15 0.12 2.08
N GLY A 188 -10.02 1.02 1.63
CA GLY A 188 -11.44 0.74 1.52
C GLY A 188 -12.15 1.73 0.60
N LEU A 189 -13.31 1.31 0.09
CA LEU A 189 -14.20 2.14 -0.71
C LEU A 189 -15.25 2.78 0.20
N VAL A 190 -15.09 4.08 0.46
CA VAL A 190 -15.91 4.83 1.40
C VAL A 190 -16.72 5.88 0.64
N THR A 191 -17.97 6.10 1.04
CA THR A 191 -18.79 7.20 0.53
C THR A 191 -18.47 8.47 1.32
N TYR A 192 -18.02 9.50 0.62
CA TYR A 192 -17.72 10.83 1.17
C TYR A 192 -18.69 11.87 0.63
N HIS A 193 -18.79 13.02 1.30
CA HIS A 193 -19.59 14.16 0.86
C HIS A 193 -18.65 15.36 0.70
N ASP A 194 -18.72 16.01 -0.45
CA ASP A 194 -17.95 17.23 -0.69
C ASP A 194 -18.54 18.45 0.03
N LYS A 195 -17.88 19.61 -0.09
CA LYS A 195 -18.36 20.87 0.51
C LYS A 195 -19.77 21.28 0.05
N ALA A 196 -20.22 20.83 -1.13
CA ALA A 196 -21.57 21.09 -1.64
C ALA A 196 -22.60 20.06 -1.15
N GLY A 197 -22.17 19.05 -0.38
CA GLY A 197 -23.01 17.97 0.12
C GLY A 197 -23.26 16.85 -0.90
N LEU A 198 -22.58 16.86 -2.04
CA LEU A 198 -22.72 15.80 -3.05
C LEU A 198 -21.93 14.58 -2.62
N SER A 199 -22.60 13.42 -2.61
CA SER A 199 -21.94 12.16 -2.30
C SER A 199 -21.06 11.68 -3.45
N PHE A 200 -19.91 11.12 -3.11
CA PHE A 200 -19.01 10.47 -4.05
C PHE A 200 -18.32 9.27 -3.40
N ARG A 201 -17.98 8.27 -4.21
CA ARG A 201 -17.22 7.12 -3.74
C ARG A 201 -15.74 7.42 -3.84
N GLY A 202 -15.03 7.27 -2.72
CA GLY A 202 -13.60 7.43 -2.62
C GLY A 202 -12.93 6.13 -2.23
N TRP A 203 -11.98 5.67 -3.04
CA TRP A 203 -11.03 4.65 -2.64
C TRP A 203 -9.96 5.30 -1.76
N MET A 204 -10.03 5.04 -0.46
CA MET A 204 -9.09 5.56 0.53
C MET A 204 -8.01 4.52 0.79
N ARG A 205 -6.74 4.93 0.72
CA ARG A 205 -5.57 4.14 1.12
C ARG A 205 -4.90 4.83 2.30
N ILE A 206 -4.61 4.10 3.37
CA ILE A 206 -3.99 4.63 4.59
C ILE A 206 -2.66 3.92 4.82
N TYR A 207 -1.62 4.70 5.08
CA TYR A 207 -0.26 4.21 5.35
C TYR A 207 0.28 4.82 6.65
N PRO A 208 0.78 4.01 7.59
CA PRO A 208 1.50 4.53 8.75
C PRO A 208 2.83 5.15 8.32
N LEU A 209 3.11 6.34 8.85
CA LEU A 209 4.35 7.08 8.64
C LEU A 209 5.20 7.02 9.89
N TRP A 210 6.49 6.79 9.70
CA TRP A 210 7.43 6.50 10.77
C TRP A 210 8.36 7.67 10.99
N SER A 211 8.81 7.80 12.24
CA SER A 211 9.90 8.71 12.57
C SER A 211 11.21 8.24 11.91
N GLN A 212 12.06 9.18 11.53
CA GLN A 212 13.44 8.86 11.10
C GLN A 212 14.35 8.55 12.30
N GLN A 213 13.96 8.99 13.50
CA GLN A 213 14.81 8.98 14.70
C GLN A 213 14.35 7.93 15.72
N SER A 214 13.06 7.55 15.69
CA SER A 214 12.49 6.50 16.54
C SER A 214 11.74 5.48 15.68
N SER A 215 11.59 4.26 16.19
CA SER A 215 10.80 3.21 15.51
C SER A 215 9.29 3.36 15.76
N ASP A 216 8.81 4.59 15.98
CA ASP A 216 7.42 4.89 16.29
C ASP A 216 6.69 5.46 15.07
N ILE A 217 5.39 5.18 15.01
CA ILE A 217 4.48 5.83 14.06
C ILE A 217 4.24 7.25 14.57
N THR A 218 4.51 8.24 13.72
CA THR A 218 4.30 9.66 14.06
C THR A 218 3.01 10.20 13.45
N ASN A 219 2.63 9.67 12.29
CA ASN A 219 1.56 10.19 11.46
C ASN A 219 0.94 9.09 10.60
N TYR A 220 -0.16 9.41 9.94
CA TYR A 220 -0.73 8.58 8.87
C TYR A 220 -0.84 9.39 7.59
N LEU A 221 -0.59 8.74 6.45
CA LEU A 221 -0.89 9.26 5.12
C LEU A 221 -2.19 8.62 4.63
N GLY A 222 -3.18 9.44 4.30
CA GLY A 222 -4.31 9.06 3.46
C GLY A 222 -4.06 9.47 2.01
N VAL A 223 -4.35 8.56 1.07
CA VAL A 223 -4.39 8.86 -0.36
C VAL A 223 -5.77 8.51 -0.89
N LEU A 224 -6.49 9.53 -1.36
CA LEU A 224 -7.86 9.39 -1.83
C LEU A 224 -7.90 9.36 -3.36
N THR A 225 -8.74 8.51 -3.90
CA THR A 225 -8.99 8.44 -5.34
C THR A 225 -10.48 8.35 -5.55
N ARG A 226 -11.05 9.30 -6.29
CA ARG A 226 -12.47 9.28 -6.65
C ARG A 226 -12.72 8.12 -7.62
N VAL A 227 -13.71 7.29 -7.30
CA VAL A 227 -14.13 6.16 -8.13
C VAL A 227 -15.44 6.57 -8.81
N ASN A 228 -15.40 6.65 -10.14
CA ASN A 228 -16.59 6.89 -10.96
C ASN A 228 -17.44 5.64 -11.10
#